data_AF-A0A9W6YAC6-F1
#
_entry.id   AF-A0A9W6YAC6-F1
#
_cell.length_a   1.000
_cell.length_b   1.000
_cell.length_c   1.000
_cell.angle_alpha   90.00
_cell.angle_beta   90.00
_cell.angle_gamma   90.00
#
_symmetry.space_group_name_H-M   'P 1'
#
loop_
_entity.id
_entity.type
_entity.pdbx_description
1 polymer ?
#
loop_
_entity_poly.entity_id
_entity_poly.type
_entity_poly.pdbx_seq_one_letter_code
_entity_poly.pdbx_strand_id
1 'polypeptide(L)'
;MRPALPTDFALRRDLLIARSFGDMLDVLRANTTEPPSSTKELAELRVQNAKLTRDNQAHLRRLESALADSTRFEHDLATVVRERDEWKRLATKTSELMASFRNTVCVLELQLRESTRQANRRVDSCQQLVEHLRRMVNQRDKDLKRMSEVLAKRDVAYSALQGVASSYFEQVQEAAAVISSGGADRALRFANQTIDNQRRVIQRQKNVLRHNGRISVADPALALAAAAGFDAAGLSPGDLALNARLCRLLEARWPELSQV
;
A
#
# COMPACT_ATOMS: atom_id res chain seq x y z
N MET A 1 52.79 -25.67 53.51
CA MET A 1 53.33 -26.66 54.48
C MET A 1 54.70 -26.17 54.93
N ARG A 2 54.92 -25.96 56.23
CA ARG A 2 56.25 -25.60 56.76
C ARG A 2 57.12 -26.86 56.85
N PRO A 3 58.42 -26.81 56.50
CA PRO A 3 59.29 -27.95 56.74
C PRO A 3 59.49 -28.12 58.26
N ALA A 4 59.31 -29.34 58.75
CA ALA A 4 59.62 -29.69 60.12
C ALA A 4 61.12 -29.50 60.35
N LEU A 5 61.50 -28.61 61.27
CA LEU A 5 62.85 -28.63 61.83
C LEU A 5 63.03 -29.97 62.54
N PRO A 6 64.07 -30.77 62.22
CA PRO A 6 64.44 -31.90 63.06
C PRO A 6 65.11 -31.31 64.30
N THR A 7 64.30 -31.03 65.33
CA THR A 7 64.81 -30.68 66.66
C THR A 7 64.46 -31.85 67.55
N ASP A 8 65.48 -32.64 67.89
CA ASP A 8 65.32 -33.86 68.69
C ASP A 8 64.68 -33.51 70.04
N PHE A 9 63.37 -33.79 70.14
CA PHE A 9 62.54 -33.41 71.28
C PHE A 9 63.05 -34.09 72.57
N ALA A 10 63.66 -35.27 72.44
CA ALA A 10 64.28 -35.99 73.54
C ALA A 10 65.50 -35.23 74.08
N LEU A 11 66.43 -34.82 73.21
CA LEU A 11 67.61 -34.02 73.59
C LEU A 11 67.20 -32.73 74.33
N ARG A 12 66.17 -32.04 73.83
CA ARG A 12 65.72 -30.77 74.43
C ARG A 12 65.09 -30.98 75.80
N ARG A 13 64.34 -32.07 76.00
CA ARG A 13 63.77 -32.45 77.29
C ARG A 13 64.85 -32.83 78.29
N ASP A 14 65.84 -33.60 77.87
CA ASP A 14 66.85 -34.15 78.76
C ASP A 14 67.86 -33.07 79.22
N LEU A 15 68.13 -32.06 78.39
CA LEU A 15 68.87 -30.86 78.78
C LEU A 15 68.16 -30.00 79.83
N LEU A 16 66.83 -29.97 79.82
CA LEU A 16 66.02 -29.19 80.76
C LEU A 16 65.92 -29.84 82.15
N ILE A 17 66.17 -31.14 82.26
CA ILE A 17 66.09 -31.92 83.50
C ILE A 17 67.47 -32.05 84.18
N ALA A 18 68.55 -31.73 83.48
CA ALA A 18 69.91 -31.73 83.99
C ALA A 18 70.07 -30.80 85.21
N ARG A 19 70.61 -31.33 86.32
CA ARG A 19 70.72 -30.62 87.60
C ARG A 19 72.10 -29.98 87.83
N SER A 20 73.03 -30.24 86.92
CA SER A 20 74.37 -29.66 86.94
C SER A 20 74.87 -29.40 85.51
N PHE A 21 75.89 -28.55 85.38
CA PHE A 21 76.59 -28.36 84.11
C PHE A 21 77.23 -29.67 83.61
N GLY A 22 77.65 -30.55 84.53
CA GLY A 22 78.13 -31.89 84.21
C GLY A 22 77.03 -32.74 83.57
N ASP A 23 75.83 -32.74 84.16
CA ASP A 23 74.68 -33.49 83.64
C ASP A 23 74.28 -33.00 82.25
N MET A 24 74.34 -31.69 82.00
CA MET A 24 74.12 -31.12 80.66
C MET A 24 75.18 -31.58 79.67
N LEU A 25 76.46 -31.60 80.06
CA LEU A 25 77.53 -32.08 79.20
C LEU A 25 77.38 -33.57 78.89
N ASP A 26 76.93 -34.39 79.84
CA ASP A 26 76.70 -35.82 79.62
C ASP A 26 75.51 -36.06 78.69
N VAL A 27 74.42 -35.28 78.80
CA VAL A 27 73.29 -35.32 77.85
C VAL A 27 73.72 -34.91 76.43
N LEU A 28 74.56 -33.89 76.30
CA LEU A 28 75.12 -33.48 75.00
C LEU A 28 76.04 -34.56 74.44
N ARG A 29 76.89 -35.16 75.28
CA ARG A 29 77.86 -36.19 74.89
C ARG A 29 77.17 -37.51 74.50
N ALA A 30 76.04 -37.82 75.13
CA ALA A 30 75.20 -38.97 74.77
C ALA A 30 74.43 -38.77 73.45
N ASN A 31 74.16 -37.52 73.05
CA ASN A 31 73.48 -37.18 71.80
C ASN A 31 74.44 -36.81 70.65
N THR A 32 75.73 -36.68 70.91
CA THR A 32 76.74 -36.61 69.86
C THR A 32 77.01 -38.01 69.35
N THR A 33 76.62 -38.27 68.09
CA THR A 33 76.99 -39.49 67.37
C THR A 33 78.51 -39.66 67.41
N GLU A 34 79.00 -40.82 67.89
CA GLU A 34 80.44 -41.11 67.93
C GLU A 34 81.07 -40.94 66.54
N PRO A 35 82.31 -40.39 66.43
CA PRO A 35 83.00 -40.31 65.15
C PRO A 35 83.24 -41.73 64.61
N PRO A 36 83.09 -41.97 63.30
CA PRO A 36 83.18 -43.30 62.72
C PRO A 36 84.52 -43.95 63.06
N SER A 37 84.46 -45.11 63.72
CA SER A 37 85.62 -45.77 64.33
C SER A 37 86.38 -46.68 63.34
N SER A 38 85.88 -46.84 62.10
CA SER A 38 86.48 -47.62 61.02
C SER A 38 86.58 -46.84 59.71
N THR A 39 87.71 -46.97 59.01
CA THR A 39 87.97 -46.33 57.71
C THR A 39 86.99 -46.74 56.61
N LYS A 40 86.41 -47.95 56.72
CA LYS A 40 85.40 -48.47 55.80
C LYS A 40 84.06 -47.74 55.93
N GLU A 41 83.61 -47.50 57.16
CA GLU A 41 82.36 -46.79 57.48
C GLU A 41 82.43 -45.33 56.99
N LEU A 42 83.57 -44.67 57.16
CA LEU A 42 83.81 -43.33 56.64
C LEU A 42 83.75 -43.26 55.10
N ALA A 43 84.21 -44.30 54.40
CA ALA A 43 84.13 -44.38 52.94
C ALA A 43 82.68 -44.58 52.45
N GLU A 44 81.90 -45.43 53.12
CA GLU A 44 80.49 -45.66 52.83
C GLU A 44 79.64 -44.40 53.05
N LEU A 45 79.85 -43.69 54.16
CA LEU A 45 79.20 -42.41 54.43
C LEU A 45 79.53 -41.33 53.39
N ARG A 46 80.77 -41.29 52.89
CA ARG A 46 81.16 -40.37 51.79
C ARG A 46 80.42 -40.68 50.50
N VAL A 47 80.29 -41.97 50.15
CA VAL A 47 79.53 -42.40 48.96
C VAL A 47 78.05 -42.05 49.10
N GLN A 48 77.46 -42.29 50.27
CA GLN A 48 76.06 -41.96 50.55
C GLN A 48 75.82 -40.44 50.51
N ASN A 49 76.72 -39.64 51.10
CA ASN A 49 76.63 -38.18 51.06
C ASN A 49 76.74 -37.67 49.61
N ALA A 50 77.66 -38.22 48.81
CA ALA A 50 77.78 -37.89 47.39
C ALA A 50 76.52 -38.28 46.58
N LYS A 51 75.89 -39.42 46.90
CA LYS A 51 74.61 -39.83 46.30
C LYS A 51 73.48 -38.87 46.65
N LEU A 52 73.29 -38.57 47.94
CA LEU A 52 72.28 -37.62 48.41
C LEU A 52 72.49 -36.23 47.80
N THR A 53 73.73 -35.79 47.63
CA THR A 53 74.05 -34.52 46.97
C THR A 53 73.56 -34.51 45.51
N ARG A 54 73.80 -35.59 44.74
CA ARG A 54 73.31 -35.70 43.36
C ARG A 54 71.79 -35.76 43.30
N ASP A 55 71.16 -36.54 44.18
CA ASP A 55 69.71 -36.67 44.24
C ASP A 55 69.05 -35.32 44.60
N ASN A 56 69.60 -34.60 45.59
CA ASN A 56 69.15 -33.25 45.96
C ASN A 56 69.29 -32.26 44.80
N GLN A 57 70.40 -32.28 44.07
CA GLN A 57 70.58 -31.45 42.88
C GLN A 57 69.56 -31.79 41.79
N ALA A 58 69.26 -33.07 41.57
CA ALA A 58 68.25 -33.49 40.60
C ALA A 58 66.83 -33.05 41.03
N HIS A 59 66.51 -33.13 42.32
CA HIS A 59 65.25 -32.63 42.87
C HIS A 59 65.13 -31.11 42.72
N LEU A 60 66.19 -30.35 43.00
CA LEU A 60 66.22 -28.90 42.83
C LEU A 60 65.96 -28.50 41.38
N ARG A 61 66.61 -29.15 40.40
CA ARG A 61 66.34 -28.90 38.97
C ARG A 61 64.90 -29.20 38.56
N ARG A 62 64.30 -30.27 39.11
CA ARG A 62 62.88 -30.58 38.85
C ARG A 62 61.95 -29.51 39.42
N LEU A 63 62.25 -29.00 40.61
CA LEU A 63 61.50 -27.89 41.21
C LEU A 63 61.65 -26.60 40.40
N GLU A 64 62.85 -26.29 39.92
CA GLU A 64 63.10 -25.14 39.05
C GLU A 64 62.34 -25.25 37.71
N SER A 65 62.32 -26.43 37.09
CA SER A 65 61.53 -26.69 35.88
C SER A 65 60.03 -26.53 36.15
N ALA A 66 59.52 -27.14 37.23
CA ALA A 66 58.12 -27.03 37.60
C ALA A 66 57.70 -25.57 37.90
N LEU A 67 58.60 -24.78 38.50
CA LEU A 67 58.36 -23.36 38.72
C LEU A 67 58.35 -22.56 37.41
N ALA A 68 59.25 -22.87 36.48
CA ALA A 68 59.25 -22.27 35.15
C ALA A 68 57.98 -22.62 34.36
N ASP A 69 57.50 -23.86 34.46
CA ASP A 69 56.24 -24.28 33.84
C ASP A 69 55.04 -23.58 34.51
N SER A 70 55.02 -23.47 35.83
CA SER A 70 53.98 -22.74 36.57
C SER A 70 53.88 -21.27 36.12
N THR A 71 55.00 -20.58 35.95
CA THR A 71 54.99 -19.17 35.50
C THR A 71 54.54 -19.04 34.05
N ARG A 72 54.88 -20.00 33.18
CA ARG A 72 54.34 -20.07 31.81
C ARG A 72 52.83 -20.28 31.80
N PHE A 73 52.33 -21.24 32.57
CA PHE A 73 50.89 -21.50 32.66
C PHE A 73 50.10 -20.32 33.24
N GLU A 74 50.66 -19.61 34.22
CA GLU A 74 50.06 -18.38 34.73
C GLU A 74 49.94 -17.30 33.65
N HIS A 75 50.98 -17.14 32.83
CA HIS A 75 50.96 -16.21 31.70
C HIS A 75 49.91 -16.61 30.64
N ASP A 76 49.89 -17.88 30.24
CA ASP A 76 48.93 -18.40 29.26
C ASP A 76 47.49 -18.34 29.78
N LEU A 77 47.27 -18.55 31.09
CA LEU A 77 45.95 -18.36 31.69
C LEU A 77 45.53 -16.89 31.62
N ALA A 78 46.45 -15.95 31.86
CA ALA A 78 46.17 -14.52 31.78
C ALA A 78 45.86 -14.07 30.33
N THR A 79 46.47 -14.66 29.31
CA THR A 79 46.13 -14.38 27.90
C THR A 79 44.74 -14.91 27.56
N VAL A 80 44.45 -16.18 27.87
CA VAL A 80 43.15 -16.81 27.60
C VAL A 80 42.01 -16.10 28.32
N VAL A 81 42.21 -15.64 29.56
CA VAL A 81 41.20 -14.88 30.30
C VAL A 81 40.89 -13.55 29.60
N ARG A 82 41.91 -12.83 29.10
CA ARG A 82 41.71 -11.58 28.35
C ARG A 82 40.94 -11.82 27.05
N GLU A 83 41.32 -12.82 26.28
CA GLU A 83 40.62 -13.18 25.04
C GLU A 83 39.16 -13.55 25.30
N ARG A 84 38.90 -14.36 26.33
CA ARG A 84 37.54 -14.73 26.75
C ARG A 84 36.71 -13.49 27.09
N ASP A 85 37.30 -12.51 27.77
CA ASP A 85 36.59 -11.27 28.13
C ASP A 85 36.32 -10.39 26.90
N GLU A 86 37.23 -10.37 25.92
CA GLU A 86 36.99 -9.71 24.63
C GLU A 86 35.86 -10.38 23.85
N TRP A 87 35.86 -11.70 23.75
CA TRP A 87 34.79 -12.46 23.12
C TRP A 87 33.44 -12.24 23.81
N LYS A 88 33.41 -12.17 25.14
CA LYS A 88 32.20 -11.81 25.89
C LYS A 88 31.69 -10.42 25.53
N ARG A 89 32.57 -9.41 25.49
CA ARG A 89 32.18 -8.04 25.09
C ARG A 89 31.65 -8.00 23.66
N LEU A 90 32.29 -8.72 22.73
CA LEU A 90 31.84 -8.80 21.34
C LEU A 90 30.48 -9.48 21.24
N ALA A 91 30.25 -10.58 21.96
CA ALA A 91 28.96 -11.27 21.99
C ALA A 91 27.83 -10.39 22.55
N THR A 92 28.10 -9.57 23.56
CA THR A 92 27.13 -8.59 24.07
C THR A 92 26.78 -7.55 23.01
N LYS A 93 27.79 -6.95 22.36
CA LYS A 93 27.58 -5.95 21.29
C LYS A 93 26.79 -6.52 20.11
N THR A 94 27.09 -7.75 19.68
CA THR A 94 26.35 -8.37 18.57
C THR A 94 24.90 -8.68 18.96
N SER A 95 24.65 -9.08 20.21
CA SER A 95 23.30 -9.28 20.74
C SER A 95 22.49 -7.97 20.76
N GLU A 96 23.10 -6.87 21.21
CA GLU A 96 22.48 -5.54 21.20
C GLU A 96 22.15 -5.06 19.78
N LEU A 97 23.09 -5.26 18.84
CA LEU A 97 22.88 -4.92 17.44
C LEU A 97 21.74 -5.75 16.82
N MET A 98 21.70 -7.05 17.09
CA MET A 98 20.62 -7.94 16.65
C MET A 98 19.26 -7.51 17.21
N ALA A 99 19.21 -7.07 18.48
CA ALA A 99 17.98 -6.56 19.08
C ALA A 99 17.52 -5.25 18.41
N SER A 100 18.46 -4.33 18.14
CA SER A 100 18.19 -3.08 17.41
C SER A 100 17.65 -3.33 16.00
N PHE A 101 18.27 -4.27 15.25
CA PHE A 101 17.78 -4.66 13.93
C PHE A 101 16.38 -5.27 13.98
N ARG A 102 16.11 -6.18 14.94
CA ARG A 102 14.76 -6.74 15.11
C ARG A 102 13.71 -5.67 15.39
N ASN A 103 14.02 -4.69 16.24
CA ASN A 103 13.12 -3.58 16.51
C ASN A 103 12.84 -2.76 15.25
N THR A 104 13.88 -2.48 14.47
CA THR A 104 13.75 -1.72 13.22
C THR A 104 12.89 -2.46 12.19
N VAL A 105 13.13 -3.77 12.02
CA VAL A 105 12.32 -4.63 11.14
C VAL A 105 10.86 -4.63 11.59
N CYS A 106 10.58 -4.76 12.89
CA CYS A 106 9.22 -4.72 13.43
C CYS A 106 8.52 -3.39 13.10
N VAL A 107 9.19 -2.26 13.28
CA VAL A 107 8.65 -0.93 12.92
C VAL A 107 8.37 -0.83 11.42
N LEU A 108 9.30 -1.27 10.58
CA LEU A 108 9.14 -1.24 9.12
C LEU A 108 8.00 -2.14 8.65
N GLU A 109 7.85 -3.34 9.22
CA GLU A 109 6.71 -4.22 8.94
C GLU A 109 5.37 -3.57 9.28
N LEU A 110 5.29 -2.89 10.43
CA LEU A 110 4.08 -2.17 10.84
C LEU A 110 3.75 -1.02 9.89
N GLN A 111 4.76 -0.23 9.51
CA GLN A 111 4.60 0.86 8.54
C GLN A 111 4.15 0.34 7.17
N LEU A 112 4.73 -0.76 6.69
CA LEU A 112 4.33 -1.38 5.42
C LEU A 112 2.86 -1.84 5.49
N ARG A 113 2.47 -2.55 6.56
CA ARG A 113 1.08 -3.00 6.75
C ARG A 113 0.10 -1.82 6.73
N GLU A 114 0.43 -0.71 7.38
CA GLU A 114 -0.47 0.45 7.40
C GLU A 114 -0.53 1.16 6.04
N SER A 115 0.61 1.32 5.37
CA SER A 115 0.66 1.87 4.01
C SER A 115 -0.18 1.02 3.03
N THR A 116 -0.07 -0.31 3.10
CA THR A 116 -0.90 -1.21 2.30
C THR A 116 -2.38 -1.08 2.62
N ARG A 117 -2.76 -0.98 3.90
CA ARG A 117 -4.17 -0.76 4.28
C ARG A 117 -4.71 0.55 3.72
N GLN A 118 -3.94 1.63 3.80
CA GLN A 118 -4.34 2.93 3.24
C GLN A 118 -4.47 2.87 1.72
N ALA A 119 -3.53 2.23 1.03
CA ALA A 119 -3.60 2.02 -0.41
C ALA A 119 -4.85 1.23 -0.81
N ASN A 120 -5.18 0.15 -0.10
CA ASN A 120 -6.38 -0.64 -0.35
C ASN A 120 -7.66 0.18 -0.17
N ARG A 121 -7.78 0.96 0.92
CA ARG A 121 -8.94 1.86 1.12
C ARG A 121 -9.11 2.85 -0.03
N ARG A 122 -8.01 3.38 -0.58
CA ARG A 122 -8.06 4.28 -1.75
C ARG A 122 -8.51 3.54 -3.01
N VAL A 123 -8.01 2.33 -3.24
CA VAL A 123 -8.44 1.50 -4.38
C VAL A 123 -9.94 1.19 -4.28
N ASP A 124 -10.43 0.78 -3.12
CA ASP A 124 -11.84 0.47 -2.90
C ASP A 124 -12.73 1.71 -3.17
N SER A 125 -12.33 2.88 -2.67
CA SER A 125 -13.02 4.13 -2.94
C SER A 125 -13.05 4.49 -4.43
N CYS A 126 -11.92 4.34 -5.12
CA CYS A 126 -11.85 4.57 -6.57
C CYS A 126 -12.72 3.58 -7.35
N GLN A 127 -12.75 2.30 -6.96
CA GLN A 127 -13.60 1.29 -7.57
C GLN A 127 -15.08 1.64 -7.44
N GLN A 128 -15.52 2.08 -6.26
CA GLN A 128 -16.90 2.53 -6.05
C GLN A 128 -17.27 3.71 -6.96
N LEU A 129 -16.36 4.69 -7.09
CA LEU A 129 -16.56 5.84 -7.97
C LEU A 129 -16.63 5.42 -9.45
N VAL A 130 -15.73 4.54 -9.90
CA VAL A 130 -15.73 4.01 -11.27
C VAL A 130 -17.04 3.28 -11.57
N GLU A 131 -17.53 2.45 -10.65
CA GLU A 131 -18.79 1.74 -10.83
C GLU A 131 -20.00 2.69 -10.87
N HIS A 132 -19.97 3.75 -10.07
CA HIS A 132 -20.99 4.80 -10.13
C HIS A 132 -20.99 5.53 -11.49
N LEU A 133 -19.81 5.97 -11.95
CA LEU A 133 -19.66 6.64 -13.24
C LEU A 133 -20.05 5.73 -14.40
N ARG A 134 -19.67 4.45 -14.36
CA ARG A 134 -20.09 3.44 -15.35
C ARG A 134 -21.61 3.35 -15.44
N ARG A 135 -22.32 3.31 -14.30
CA ARG A 135 -23.80 3.31 -14.28
C ARG A 135 -24.39 4.58 -14.88
N MET A 136 -23.81 5.75 -14.60
CA MET A 136 -24.26 7.02 -15.18
C MET A 136 -24.09 7.05 -16.70
N VAL A 137 -22.93 6.63 -17.21
CA VAL A 137 -22.65 6.56 -18.65
C VAL A 137 -23.64 5.62 -19.33
N ASN A 138 -23.83 4.43 -18.78
CA ASN A 138 -24.80 3.47 -19.32
C ASN A 138 -26.24 4.03 -19.35
N GLN A 139 -26.61 4.86 -18.37
CA GLN A 139 -27.91 5.51 -18.38
C GLN A 139 -28.01 6.60 -19.45
N ARG A 140 -26.97 7.43 -19.60
CA ARG A 140 -26.88 8.46 -20.65
C ARG A 140 -26.94 7.84 -22.05
N ASP A 141 -26.27 6.72 -22.27
CA ASP A 141 -26.30 6.01 -23.56
C ASP A 141 -27.71 5.52 -23.91
N LYS A 142 -28.47 5.04 -22.91
CA LYS A 142 -29.88 4.65 -23.10
C LYS A 142 -30.75 5.85 -23.44
N ASP A 143 -30.53 6.98 -22.77
CA ASP A 143 -31.28 8.22 -23.01
C ASP A 143 -30.97 8.75 -24.43
N LEU A 144 -29.71 8.76 -24.84
CA LEU A 144 -29.27 9.17 -26.19
C LEU A 144 -29.89 8.30 -27.29
N LYS A 145 -29.91 6.97 -27.11
CA LYS A 145 -30.58 6.06 -28.06
C LYS A 145 -32.06 6.40 -28.21
N ARG A 146 -32.76 6.62 -27.09
CA ARG A 146 -34.19 6.97 -27.10
C ARG A 146 -34.45 8.31 -27.80
N MET A 147 -33.59 9.31 -27.56
CA MET A 147 -33.71 10.61 -28.23
C MET A 147 -33.44 10.50 -29.73
N SER A 148 -32.43 9.73 -30.12
CA SER A 148 -32.11 9.47 -31.54
C SER A 148 -33.29 8.82 -32.28
N GLU A 149 -33.95 7.85 -31.66
CA GLU A 149 -35.17 7.22 -32.22
C GLU A 149 -36.32 8.22 -32.39
N VAL A 150 -36.51 9.15 -31.45
CA VAL A 150 -37.53 10.20 -31.56
C VAL A 150 -37.18 11.19 -32.68
N LEU A 151 -35.92 11.59 -32.81
CA LEU A 151 -35.46 12.47 -33.88
C LEU A 151 -35.66 11.83 -35.25
N ALA A 152 -35.30 10.56 -35.42
CA ALA A 152 -35.52 9.83 -36.67
C ALA A 152 -37.02 9.81 -37.08
N LYS A 153 -37.93 9.63 -36.13
CA LYS A 153 -39.38 9.72 -36.39
C LYS A 153 -39.82 11.13 -36.81
N ARG A 154 -39.26 12.17 -36.18
CA ARG A 154 -39.51 13.56 -36.54
C ARG A 154 -38.99 13.88 -37.95
N ASP A 155 -37.80 13.40 -38.32
CA ASP A 155 -37.23 13.61 -39.65
C ASP A 155 -38.10 13.02 -40.77
N VAL A 156 -38.67 11.83 -40.53
CA VAL A 156 -39.67 11.23 -41.44
C VAL A 156 -40.92 12.11 -41.54
N ALA A 157 -41.42 12.63 -40.42
CA ALA A 157 -42.60 13.49 -40.41
C ALA A 157 -42.35 14.83 -41.13
N TYR A 158 -41.20 15.46 -40.88
CA TYR A 158 -40.80 16.69 -41.57
C TYR A 158 -40.64 16.47 -43.07
N SER A 159 -40.01 15.38 -43.49
CA SER A 159 -39.87 15.03 -44.91
C SER A 159 -41.24 14.85 -45.59
N ALA A 160 -42.20 14.21 -44.91
CA ALA A 160 -43.56 14.06 -45.42
C ALA A 160 -44.29 15.41 -45.54
N LEU A 161 -44.15 16.29 -44.55
CA LEU A 161 -44.73 17.64 -44.57
C LEU A 161 -44.11 18.52 -45.65
N GLN A 162 -42.80 18.43 -45.85
CA GLN A 162 -42.11 19.14 -46.93
C GLN A 162 -42.60 18.68 -48.30
N GLY A 163 -42.75 17.36 -48.53
CA GLY A 163 -43.31 16.83 -49.77
C GLY A 163 -44.75 17.30 -50.01
N VAL A 164 -45.56 17.40 -48.96
CA VAL A 164 -46.90 17.99 -49.02
C VAL A 164 -46.86 19.47 -49.43
N ALA A 165 -45.99 20.28 -48.82
CA ALA A 165 -45.86 21.70 -49.13
C ALA A 165 -45.39 21.93 -50.58
N SER A 166 -44.43 21.13 -51.06
CA SER A 166 -43.97 21.19 -52.45
C SER A 166 -45.10 20.87 -53.43
N SER A 167 -45.88 19.81 -53.17
CA SER A 167 -47.02 19.46 -54.03
C SER A 167 -48.10 20.54 -54.05
N TYR A 168 -48.33 21.23 -52.93
CA TYR A 168 -49.23 22.38 -52.91
C TYR A 168 -48.71 23.54 -53.75
N PHE A 169 -47.43 23.83 -53.67
CA PHE A 169 -46.82 24.91 -54.44
C PHE A 169 -46.92 24.64 -55.95
N GLU A 170 -46.65 23.41 -56.39
CA GLU A 170 -46.85 22.98 -57.78
C GLU A 170 -48.31 23.16 -58.23
N GLN A 171 -49.27 22.72 -57.40
CA GLN A 171 -50.70 22.88 -57.71
C GLN A 171 -51.11 24.36 -57.84
N VAL A 172 -50.56 25.25 -57.01
CA VAL A 172 -50.84 26.69 -57.10
C VAL A 172 -50.24 27.29 -58.38
N GLN A 173 -49.04 26.88 -58.78
CA GLN A 173 -48.44 27.31 -60.05
C GLN A 173 -49.26 26.82 -61.25
N GLU A 174 -49.70 25.56 -61.23
CA GLU A 174 -50.54 24.99 -62.29
C GLU A 174 -51.91 25.70 -62.36
N ALA A 175 -52.49 26.05 -61.20
CA ALA A 175 -53.72 26.85 -61.12
C ALA A 175 -53.56 28.20 -61.82
N ALA A 176 -52.47 28.92 -61.51
CA ALA A 176 -52.18 30.21 -62.10
C ALA A 176 -52.04 30.09 -63.63
N ALA A 177 -51.34 29.06 -64.11
CA ALA A 177 -51.17 28.81 -65.55
C ALA A 177 -52.50 28.48 -66.25
N VAL A 178 -53.39 27.69 -65.63
CA VAL A 178 -54.72 27.37 -66.19
C VAL A 178 -55.62 28.60 -66.23
N ILE A 179 -55.60 29.45 -65.20
CA ILE A 179 -56.34 30.72 -65.17
C ILE A 179 -55.85 31.68 -66.26
N SER A 180 -54.53 31.71 -66.52
CA SER A 180 -53.95 32.56 -67.57
C SER A 180 -54.15 32.03 -69.00
N SER A 181 -54.46 30.74 -69.20
CA SER A 181 -54.50 30.09 -70.54
C SER A 181 -55.82 29.40 -70.91
N GLY A 182 -56.78 29.26 -69.98
CA GLY A 182 -57.97 28.44 -70.16
C GLY A 182 -59.29 29.19 -69.93
N GLY A 183 -60.26 28.98 -70.83
CA GLY A 183 -61.63 29.48 -70.66
C GLY A 183 -62.33 28.93 -69.42
N ALA A 184 -63.41 29.61 -68.99
CA ALA A 184 -64.08 29.44 -67.68
C ALA A 184 -64.37 27.99 -67.25
N ASP A 185 -64.71 27.11 -68.19
CA ASP A 185 -65.03 25.70 -67.92
C ASP A 185 -63.81 24.84 -67.52
N ARG A 186 -62.61 25.21 -68.00
CA ARG A 186 -61.34 24.56 -67.63
C ARG A 186 -60.87 25.02 -66.26
N ALA A 187 -61.06 26.30 -65.92
CA ALA A 187 -60.75 26.85 -64.61
C ALA A 187 -61.64 26.24 -63.50
N LEU A 188 -62.93 26.04 -63.78
CA LEU A 188 -63.87 25.40 -62.85
C LEU A 188 -63.51 23.94 -62.54
N ARG A 189 -63.17 23.14 -63.57
CA ARG A 189 -62.72 21.76 -63.37
C ARG A 189 -61.42 21.67 -62.59
N PHE A 190 -60.48 22.56 -62.87
CA PHE A 190 -59.21 22.64 -62.14
C PHE A 190 -59.43 23.03 -60.67
N ALA A 191 -60.31 24.00 -60.40
CA ALA A 191 -60.64 24.41 -59.03
C ALA A 191 -61.23 23.26 -58.21
N ASN A 192 -62.17 22.49 -58.77
CA ASN A 192 -62.73 21.32 -58.11
C ASN A 192 -61.67 20.24 -57.81
N GLN A 193 -60.78 19.97 -58.77
CA GLN A 193 -59.69 19.01 -58.58
C GLN A 193 -58.69 19.47 -57.50
N THR A 194 -58.42 20.77 -57.41
CA THR A 194 -57.56 21.37 -56.39
C THR A 194 -58.19 21.26 -55.00
N ILE A 195 -59.51 21.50 -54.89
CA ILE A 195 -60.25 21.36 -53.62
C ILE A 195 -60.21 19.90 -53.13
N ASP A 196 -60.40 18.93 -54.02
CA ASP A 196 -60.32 17.51 -53.67
C ASP A 196 -58.89 17.08 -53.27
N ASN A 197 -57.87 17.63 -53.93
CA ASN A 197 -56.47 17.45 -53.52
C ASN A 197 -56.18 18.05 -52.15
N GLN A 198 -56.59 19.29 -51.89
CA GLN A 198 -56.47 19.95 -50.59
C GLN A 198 -57.13 19.14 -49.48
N ARG A 199 -58.34 18.61 -49.72
CA ARG A 199 -59.04 17.76 -48.76
C ARG A 199 -58.24 16.50 -48.41
N ARG A 200 -57.65 15.83 -49.40
CA ARG A 200 -56.80 14.64 -49.16
C ARG A 200 -55.54 14.97 -48.38
N VAL A 201 -54.91 16.10 -48.66
CA VAL A 201 -53.67 16.51 -48.01
C VAL A 201 -53.89 16.94 -46.56
N ILE A 202 -54.95 17.70 -46.28
CA ILE A 202 -55.37 18.01 -44.90
C ILE A 202 -55.57 16.74 -44.10
N GLN A 203 -56.17 15.71 -44.71
CA GLN A 203 -56.40 14.44 -44.04
C GLN A 203 -55.10 13.67 -43.78
N ARG A 204 -54.13 13.71 -44.71
CA ARG A 204 -52.79 13.16 -44.50
C ARG A 204 -52.06 13.88 -43.36
N GLN A 205 -52.09 15.20 -43.32
CA GLN A 205 -51.51 16.00 -42.23
C GLN A 205 -52.15 15.65 -40.88
N LYS A 206 -53.48 15.58 -40.81
CA LYS A 206 -54.21 15.13 -39.59
C LYS A 206 -53.77 13.74 -39.14
N ASN A 207 -53.59 12.80 -40.06
CA ASN A 207 -53.17 11.45 -39.72
C ASN A 207 -51.72 11.40 -39.19
N VAL A 208 -50.80 12.17 -39.79
CA VAL A 208 -49.41 12.31 -39.30
C VAL A 208 -49.38 12.91 -37.90
N LEU A 209 -50.16 13.98 -37.65
CA LEU A 209 -50.29 14.61 -36.34
C LEU A 209 -50.90 13.67 -35.29
N ARG A 210 -51.83 12.79 -35.69
CA ARG A 210 -52.49 11.84 -34.79
C ARG A 210 -51.58 10.67 -34.39
N HIS A 211 -50.69 10.22 -35.27
CA HIS A 211 -49.80 9.08 -35.01
C HIS A 211 -48.48 9.47 -34.33
N ASN A 212 -47.99 10.70 -34.52
CA ASN A 212 -46.76 11.18 -33.91
C ASN A 212 -46.95 11.84 -32.53
N GLY A 213 -48.15 11.69 -31.94
CA GLY A 213 -48.57 12.41 -30.74
C GLY A 213 -48.87 13.88 -31.03
N ARG A 214 -49.72 14.50 -30.19
CA ARG A 214 -50.02 15.94 -30.25
C ARG A 214 -48.72 16.72 -30.44
N ILE A 215 -48.50 17.31 -31.61
CA ILE A 215 -47.66 18.50 -31.71
C ILE A 215 -48.44 19.54 -30.93
N SER A 216 -48.15 19.65 -29.63
CA SER A 216 -48.61 20.79 -28.87
C SER A 216 -48.09 22.01 -29.61
N VAL A 217 -48.98 22.87 -30.09
CA VAL A 217 -48.63 24.13 -30.75
C VAL A 217 -47.82 25.02 -29.79
N ALA A 218 -47.90 24.73 -28.48
CA ALA A 218 -46.94 25.16 -27.48
C ALA A 218 -45.99 23.99 -27.13
N ASP A 219 -44.79 23.97 -27.70
CA ASP A 219 -43.72 23.11 -27.19
C ASP A 219 -43.44 23.51 -25.73
N PRO A 220 -43.64 22.60 -24.74
CA PRO A 220 -43.40 22.92 -23.33
C PRO A 220 -41.97 23.40 -23.07
N ALA A 221 -41.00 22.99 -23.88
CA ALA A 221 -39.62 23.48 -23.81
C ALA A 221 -39.49 24.94 -24.29
N LEU A 222 -40.26 25.35 -25.31
CA LEU A 222 -40.34 26.75 -25.75
C LEU A 222 -41.09 27.63 -24.74
N ALA A 223 -42.14 27.11 -24.10
CA ALA A 223 -42.85 27.80 -23.02
C ALA A 223 -41.95 28.01 -21.78
N LEU A 224 -41.14 27.00 -21.42
CA LEU A 224 -40.14 27.09 -20.36
C LEU A 224 -38.97 28.02 -20.71
N ALA A 225 -38.49 28.00 -21.95
CA ALA A 225 -37.43 28.90 -22.43
C ALA A 225 -37.88 30.37 -22.44
N ALA A 226 -39.12 30.65 -22.88
CA ALA A 226 -39.72 31.97 -22.83
C ALA A 226 -39.95 32.47 -21.39
N ALA A 227 -40.40 31.58 -20.48
CA ALA A 227 -40.55 31.91 -19.06
C ALA A 227 -39.20 32.15 -18.34
N ALA A 228 -38.12 31.56 -18.85
CA ALA A 228 -36.76 31.73 -18.35
C ALA A 228 -35.98 32.87 -19.04
N GLY A 229 -36.60 33.62 -19.95
CA GLY A 229 -35.98 34.77 -20.64
C GLY A 229 -34.93 34.41 -21.69
N PHE A 230 -34.92 33.17 -22.19
CA PHE A 230 -34.05 32.78 -23.30
C PHE A 230 -34.77 33.08 -24.63
N ASP A 231 -34.22 34.01 -25.41
CA ASP A 231 -34.63 34.24 -26.79
C ASP A 231 -34.48 32.94 -27.60
N ALA A 232 -35.61 32.35 -28.00
CA ALA A 232 -35.61 31.24 -28.92
C ALA A 232 -34.98 31.72 -30.23
N ALA A 233 -33.72 31.32 -30.47
CA ALA A 233 -32.97 31.73 -31.63
C ALA A 233 -33.73 31.35 -32.92
N GLY A 234 -34.26 32.35 -33.63
CA GLY A 234 -34.68 32.19 -35.02
C GLY A 234 -36.06 32.68 -35.43
N LEU A 235 -36.89 33.26 -34.54
CA LEU A 235 -38.18 33.83 -34.95
C LEU A 235 -38.25 35.32 -34.60
N SER A 236 -38.48 36.17 -35.60
CA SER A 236 -38.58 37.61 -35.37
C SER A 236 -39.86 37.94 -34.59
N PRO A 237 -39.90 39.04 -33.81
CA PRO A 237 -41.11 39.48 -33.14
C PRO A 237 -42.32 39.65 -34.08
N GLY A 238 -42.07 39.97 -35.36
CA GLY A 238 -43.10 40.03 -36.40
C GLY A 238 -43.71 38.67 -36.74
N ASP A 239 -42.89 37.61 -36.78
CA ASP A 239 -43.35 36.25 -37.06
C ASP A 239 -44.19 35.69 -35.92
N LEU A 240 -43.84 36.02 -34.67
CA LEU A 240 -44.65 35.70 -33.49
C LEU A 240 -46.01 36.40 -33.52
N ALA A 241 -46.05 37.68 -33.91
CA ALA A 241 -47.29 38.43 -34.04
C ALA A 241 -48.18 37.88 -35.18
N LEU A 242 -47.57 37.48 -36.30
CA LEU A 242 -48.27 36.84 -37.42
C LEU A 242 -48.87 35.50 -36.98
N ASN A 243 -48.10 34.64 -36.31
CA ASN A 243 -48.57 33.36 -35.78
C ASN A 243 -49.71 33.55 -34.77
N ALA A 244 -49.58 34.48 -33.82
CA ALA A 244 -50.65 34.77 -32.85
C ALA A 244 -51.94 35.27 -33.51
N ARG A 245 -51.83 35.98 -34.65
CA ARG A 245 -53.00 36.39 -35.43
C ARG A 245 -53.62 35.21 -36.18
N LEU A 246 -52.78 34.33 -36.72
CA LEU A 246 -53.21 33.14 -37.46
C LEU A 246 -53.91 32.14 -36.53
N CYS A 247 -53.39 31.92 -35.32
CA CYS A 247 -54.04 31.12 -34.28
C CYS A 247 -55.43 31.65 -33.92
N ARG A 248 -55.58 32.96 -33.69
CA ARG A 248 -56.90 33.58 -33.40
C ARG A 248 -57.89 33.44 -34.55
N LEU A 249 -57.43 33.54 -35.81
CA LEU A 249 -58.29 33.34 -36.98
C LEU A 249 -58.72 31.87 -37.11
N LEU A 250 -57.84 30.93 -36.78
CA LEU A 250 -58.14 29.50 -36.79
C LEU A 250 -59.12 29.12 -35.67
N GLU A 251 -58.94 29.65 -34.46
CA GLU A 251 -59.88 29.47 -33.33
C GLU A 251 -61.27 30.05 -33.64
N ALA A 252 -61.33 31.24 -34.24
CA ALA A 252 -62.60 31.86 -34.64
C ALA A 252 -63.34 31.07 -35.72
N ARG A 253 -62.60 30.37 -36.59
CA ARG A 253 -63.18 29.60 -37.70
C ARG A 253 -63.47 28.13 -37.35
N TRP A 254 -62.72 27.58 -36.38
CA TRP A 254 -62.90 26.23 -35.84
C TRP A 254 -62.82 26.27 -34.30
N PRO A 255 -63.94 26.56 -33.63
CA PRO A 255 -64.00 26.67 -32.16
C PRO A 255 -63.62 25.36 -31.43
N GLU A 256 -63.69 24.24 -32.13
CA GLU A 256 -63.30 22.91 -31.67
C GLU A 256 -61.80 22.80 -31.34
N LEU A 257 -60.96 23.73 -31.84
CA LEU A 257 -59.53 23.79 -31.55
C LEU A 257 -59.21 24.36 -30.16
N SER A 258 -60.16 25.09 -29.54
CA SER A 258 -59.99 25.77 -28.26
C SER A 258 -60.41 24.92 -27.05
N GLN A 259 -61.00 23.74 -27.27
CA GLN A 259 -61.53 22.86 -26.22
C GLN A 259 -60.58 21.72 -25.80
N VAL A 260 -59.26 21.93 -25.93
CA VAL A 260 -58.24 20.99 -25.42
C VAL A 260 -57.53 21.59 -24.21
#